data_AF-A0A3D0RH81-F1
#
_entry.id   AF-A0A3D0RH81-F1
#
_cell.length_a   1.000
_cell.length_b   1.000
_cell.length_c   1.000
_cell.angle_alpha   90.00
_cell.angle_beta   90.00
_cell.angle_gamma   90.00
#
_symmetry.space_group_name_H-M   'P 1'
#
loop_
_entity.id
_entity.type
_entity.pdbx_description
1 polymer ?
#
loop_
_entity_poly.entity_id
_entity_poly.type
_entity_poly.pdbx_seq_one_letter_code
_entity_poly.pdbx_strand_id
1 'polypeptide(L)'
;RKQPENVNAGLLTYPTLMAADILIHNADKVPVGKDQEQHLEMTRKFARRFNNFYGVEFFKEPVAYNFGEELVKIPGLDGSGKMGKSEG
;
A
#
# COMPACT_ATOMS: atom_id res chain seq x y z
N ARG A 1 20.10 -8.00 -9.50
CA ARG A 1 19.81 -8.82 -8.28
C ARG A 1 20.55 -10.14 -8.40
N LYS A 2 21.16 -10.67 -7.32
CA LYS A 2 21.97 -11.90 -7.37
C LYS A 2 21.17 -13.18 -7.70
N GLN A 3 19.85 -13.19 -7.51
CA GLN A 3 18.94 -14.28 -7.90
C GLN A 3 17.59 -13.68 -8.33
N PRO A 4 17.30 -13.56 -9.63
CA PRO A 4 16.09 -12.89 -10.12
C PRO A 4 14.80 -13.72 -9.94
N GLU A 5 14.91 -15.05 -9.96
CA GLU A 5 13.80 -16.02 -9.81
C GLU A 5 13.40 -16.25 -8.35
N ASN A 6 14.19 -15.78 -7.38
CA ASN A 6 13.95 -16.07 -5.96
C ASN A 6 12.92 -15.10 -5.36
N VAL A 7 11.67 -15.56 -5.27
CA VAL A 7 10.61 -14.88 -4.51
C VAL A 7 10.85 -15.15 -3.02
N ASN A 8 11.48 -14.20 -2.33
CA ASN A 8 11.73 -14.34 -0.91
C ASN A 8 10.45 -14.17 -0.08
N ALA A 9 10.43 -14.77 1.12
CA ALA A 9 9.30 -14.69 2.04
C ALA A 9 8.92 -13.25 2.40
N GLY A 10 9.89 -12.34 2.49
CA GLY A 10 9.63 -10.92 2.77
C GLY A 10 8.83 -10.24 1.66
N LEU A 11 9.08 -10.56 0.39
CA LEU A 11 8.28 -10.05 -0.72
C LEU A 11 6.84 -10.58 -0.66
N LEU A 12 6.68 -11.84 -0.28
CA LEU A 12 5.36 -12.47 -0.12
C LEU A 12 4.57 -11.87 1.05
N THR A 13 5.22 -11.63 2.19
CA THR A 13 4.56 -11.15 3.42
C THR A 13 4.47 -9.63 3.53
N TYR A 14 5.08 -8.89 2.59
CA TYR A 14 5.10 -7.43 2.60
C TYR A 14 3.71 -6.77 2.75
N PRO A 15 2.65 -7.21 2.04
CA PRO A 15 1.31 -6.63 2.23
C PRO A 15 0.75 -6.83 3.64
N THR A 16 1.10 -7.94 4.31
CA THR A 16 0.70 -8.20 5.70
C THR A 16 1.41 -7.27 6.66
N LEU A 17 2.71 -7.04 6.46
CA LEU A 17 3.47 -6.07 7.26
C LEU A 17 2.92 -4.65 7.07
N MET A 18 2.66 -4.25 5.82
CA MET A 18 2.05 -2.96 5.51
C MET A 18 0.70 -2.77 6.22
N ALA A 19 -0.15 -3.80 6.24
CA ALA A 19 -1.41 -3.73 6.96
C ALA A 19 -1.21 -3.57 8.47
N ALA A 20 -0.24 -4.27 9.07
CA ALA A 20 0.08 -4.11 10.49
C ALA A 20 0.51 -2.67 10.82
N ASP A 21 1.36 -2.06 9.98
CA ASP A 21 1.81 -0.68 10.16
C ASP A 21 0.65 0.33 10.07
N ILE A 22 -0.34 0.10 9.21
CA ILE A 22 -1.52 0.97 9.10
C ILE A 22 -2.45 0.79 10.31
N LEU A 23 -2.73 -0.47 10.69
CA LEU A 23 -3.73 -0.80 11.71
C LEU A 23 -3.24 -0.51 13.13
N ILE A 24 -1.96 -0.71 13.43
CA ILE A 24 -1.40 -0.41 14.77
C ILE A 24 -1.54 1.09 15.13
N HIS A 25 -1.58 1.95 14.12
CA HIS A 25 -1.79 3.39 14.28
C HIS A 25 -3.25 3.82 14.13
N ASN A 26 -4.19 2.88 13.94
CA ASN A 26 -5.62 3.16 13.74
C ASN A 26 -5.89 4.25 12.70
N ALA A 27 -5.15 4.22 11.59
CA ALA A 27 -5.23 5.25 10.58
C ALA A 27 -6.61 5.30 9.90
N ASP A 28 -7.17 6.51 9.76
CA ASP A 28 -8.42 6.73 9.02
C ASP A 28 -8.20 6.86 7.51
N LYS A 29 -7.07 7.47 7.12
CA LYS A 29 -6.73 7.80 5.73
C LYS A 29 -5.28 7.46 5.46
N VAL A 30 -5.00 6.85 4.30
CA VAL A 30 -3.64 6.49 3.89
C VAL A 30 -3.37 7.04 2.48
N PRO A 31 -2.36 7.91 2.31
CA PRO A 31 -1.99 8.40 1.00
C PRO A 31 -1.35 7.30 0.16
N VAL A 32 -2.00 6.93 -0.95
CA VAL A 32 -1.55 5.85 -1.82
C VAL A 32 -1.78 6.20 -3.29
N GLY A 33 -0.87 5.80 -4.16
CA GLY A 33 -1.11 5.82 -5.60
C GLY A 33 -2.18 4.80 -6.01
N LYS A 34 -2.76 4.98 -7.19
CA LYS A 34 -3.79 4.07 -7.74
C LYS A 34 -3.32 2.62 -7.83
N ASP A 35 -2.04 2.42 -8.09
CA ASP A 35 -1.38 1.10 -8.16
C ASP A 35 -1.26 0.42 -6.78
N GLN A 36 -1.37 1.17 -5.68
CA GLN A 36 -1.22 0.67 -4.31
C GLN A 36 -2.57 0.48 -3.58
N GLU A 37 -3.70 0.84 -4.20
CA GLU A 37 -5.04 0.68 -3.60
C GLU A 37 -5.35 -0.79 -3.23
N GLN A 38 -4.79 -1.76 -3.97
CA GLN A 38 -4.97 -3.19 -3.68
C GLN A 38 -4.40 -3.58 -2.30
N HIS A 39 -3.27 -3.01 -1.89
CA HIS A 39 -2.70 -3.25 -0.56
C HIS A 39 -3.57 -2.66 0.55
N LEU A 40 -4.18 -1.50 0.28
CA LEU A 40 -5.11 -0.88 1.22
C LEU A 40 -6.39 -1.71 1.37
N GLU A 41 -6.88 -2.31 0.28
CA GLU A 41 -8.02 -3.23 0.35
C GLU A 41 -7.68 -4.50 1.15
N MET A 42 -6.45 -5.02 1.03
CA MET A 42 -6.00 -6.13 1.87
C MET A 42 -6.00 -5.74 3.36
N THR A 43 -5.56 -4.52 3.68
CA THR A 43 -5.58 -3.98 5.04
C THR A 43 -7.01 -3.95 5.61
N ARG A 44 -7.99 -3.45 4.83
CA ARG A 44 -9.42 -3.47 5.23
C ARG A 44 -9.95 -4.89 5.45
N LYS A 45 -9.57 -5.85 4.58
CA LYS A 45 -9.94 -7.27 4.77
C LYS A 45 -9.41 -7.82 6.09
N PHE A 46 -8.16 -7.51 6.46
CA PHE A 46 -7.60 -7.95 7.74
C PHE A 46 -8.29 -7.28 8.94
N ALA A 47 -8.56 -5.98 8.89
CA ALA A 47 -9.32 -5.27 9.93
C ALA A 47 -10.70 -5.91 10.15
N ARG A 48 -11.49 -6.09 9.07
CA ARG A 48 -12.80 -6.75 9.14
C ARG A 48 -12.70 -8.16 9.69
N ARG A 49 -11.72 -8.95 9.23
CA ARG A 49 -11.52 -10.33 9.71
C ARG A 49 -11.19 -10.36 11.20
N PHE A 50 -10.32 -9.47 11.68
CA PHE A 50 -9.97 -9.36 13.09
C PHE A 50 -11.21 -9.01 13.93
N ASN A 51 -11.90 -7.93 13.55
CA ASN A 51 -13.11 -7.46 14.23
C ASN A 51 -14.17 -8.56 14.31
N ASN A 52 -14.43 -9.25 13.19
CA ASN A 52 -15.37 -10.37 13.15
C ASN A 52 -14.93 -11.58 13.99
N PHE A 53 -13.63 -11.92 13.96
CA PHE A 53 -13.11 -13.08 14.67
C PHE A 53 -13.18 -12.91 16.20
N TYR A 54 -12.92 -11.69 16.69
CA TYR A 54 -12.94 -11.38 18.11
C TYR A 54 -14.26 -10.79 18.60
N GLY A 55 -15.20 -10.48 17.70
CA GLY A 55 -16.49 -9.87 18.06
C GLY A 55 -16.34 -8.43 18.59
N VAL A 56 -15.39 -7.68 18.05
CA VAL A 56 -15.04 -6.31 18.49
C VAL A 56 -15.06 -5.33 17.32
N GLU A 57 -15.20 -4.04 17.62
CA GLU A 57 -14.97 -2.95 16.66
C GLU A 57 -13.65 -2.25 17.02
N PHE A 58 -12.54 -2.97 16.90
CA PHE A 58 -11.23 -2.48 17.37
C PHE A 58 -10.50 -1.70 16.28
N PHE A 59 -10.38 -2.29 15.08
CA PHE A 59 -9.69 -1.66 13.96
C PHE A 59 -10.65 -0.95 13.03
N LYS A 60 -10.28 0.28 12.64
CA LYS A 60 -10.97 1.02 11.59
C LYS A 60 -10.58 0.51 10.19
N GLU A 61 -11.42 0.77 9.21
CA GLU A 61 -11.13 0.51 7.81
C GLU A 61 -10.54 1.76 7.14
N PRO A 62 -9.22 1.80 6.85
CA PRO A 62 -8.60 2.97 6.27
C PRO A 62 -9.07 3.21 4.83
N VAL A 63 -9.25 4.48 4.45
CA VAL A 63 -9.59 4.87 3.07
C VAL A 63 -8.38 5.47 2.35
N ALA A 64 -8.35 5.31 1.03
CA ALA A 64 -7.31 5.92 0.21
C ALA A 64 -7.49 7.44 0.24
N TYR A 65 -6.39 8.17 0.37
CA TYR A 65 -6.40 9.61 0.36
C TYR A 65 -5.48 10.14 -0.75
N ASN A 66 -6.05 10.97 -1.61
CA ASN A 66 -5.31 11.69 -2.64
C ASN A 66 -5.54 13.19 -2.41
N PHE A 67 -4.52 14.01 -2.66
CA PHE A 67 -4.56 15.46 -2.44
C PHE A 67 -5.44 16.25 -3.43
N GLY A 68 -6.35 15.59 -4.16
CA GLY A 68 -7.44 16.24 -4.87
C GLY A 68 -7.23 16.52 -6.37
N GLU A 69 -6.07 16.22 -6.93
CA GLU A 69 -5.83 16.31 -8.38
C GLU A 69 -5.63 14.91 -8.98
N GLU A 70 -5.91 14.76 -10.29
CA GLU A 70 -5.43 13.58 -11.03
C GLU A 70 -3.94 13.39 -10.74
N LEU A 71 -3.49 12.14 -10.56
CA LEU A 71 -2.10 11.84 -10.28
C LEU A 71 -1.21 12.40 -11.40
N VAL A 72 -0.60 13.57 -11.16
CA VAL A 72 0.31 14.21 -12.10
C VAL A 72 1.58 13.37 -12.15
N LYS A 73 1.85 12.76 -13.31
CA LYS A 73 3.09 12.06 -13.56
C LYS A 73 4.15 13.07 -13.96
N ILE A 74 5.19 13.20 -13.13
CA ILE A 74 6.35 14.03 -13.45
C ILE A 74 7.16 13.30 -14.55
N PRO A 75 7.42 13.92 -15.71
CA PRO A 75 8.19 13.31 -16.79
C PRO A 75 9.68 13.22 -16.42
N GLY A 76 10.39 12.24 -17.00
CA GLY A 76 11.85 12.13 -16.87
C GLY A 76 12.60 13.34 -17.44
N LEU A 77 13.87 13.51 -17.05
CA LEU A 77 14.71 14.61 -17.54
C LEU A 77 14.94 14.55 -19.07
N ASP A 78 14.86 13.34 -19.63
CA ASP A 78 14.94 13.04 -21.06
C ASP A 78 13.57 13.16 -21.78
N GLY A 79 12.50 13.50 -21.06
CA GLY A 79 11.14 13.53 -21.56
C GLY A 79 10.52 12.14 -21.79
N SER A 80 11.23 11.06 -21.46
CA SER A 80 10.71 9.70 -21.57
C SER A 80 10.06 9.25 -20.26
N GLY A 81 8.97 8.48 -20.39
CA GLY A 81 8.33 7.80 -19.26
C GLY A 81 7.96 8.69 -18.07
N LYS A 82 8.06 8.10 -16.87
CA LYS A 82 7.86 8.76 -15.58
C LYS A 82 9.21 8.94 -14.92
N MET A 83 9.46 10.08 -14.29
CA MET A 83 10.65 10.29 -13.49
C MET A 83 10.74 9.20 -12.41
N GLY A 84 11.80 8.40 -12.47
CA GLY A 84 12.03 7.27 -11.58
C GLY A 84 13.43 7.31 -11.01
N LYS A 85 13.59 6.86 -9.76
CA LYS A 85 14.92 6.75 -9.12
C LYS A 85 15.86 5.75 -9.82
N SER A 86 15.29 4.90 -10.67
CA SER A 86 15.99 3.84 -11.38
C SER A 86 16.54 4.28 -12.74
N GLU A 87 16.03 5.38 -13.29
CA GLU A 87 16.35 5.89 -14.63
C GLU A 87 17.00 7.26 -14.46
N GLY A 88 18.30 7.32 -14.73
CA GLY A 88 19.14 8.51 -14.69
C GLY A 88 20.22 8.42 -15.76
#